data_AF-A0AAN7P0D7-F1
#
_entry.id   AF-A0AAN7P0D7-F1
#
_cell.length_a   1.000
_cell.length_b   1.000
_cell.length_c   1.000
_cell.angle_alpha   90.00
_cell.angle_beta   90.00
_cell.angle_gamma   90.00
#
_symmetry.space_group_name_H-M   'P 1'
#
loop_
_entity.id
_entity.type
_entity.pdbx_description
1 polymer ?
#
loop_
_entity_poly.entity_id
_entity_poly.type
_entity_poly.pdbx_seq_one_letter_code
_entity_poly.pdbx_strand_id
1 'polypeptide(L)'
;MVPRELFILLPIFLVHAKVYERCELARELLEVHEISKQQLPTWLCILNYESHYNTSAHNKGSGDHGLFQISELFWCSPPGMACGTSCDDLKNDDIEDDVICARRIYRQHQRLTGDGFNAWVVYQQHCKNKDHVASFLKGCDLTKLKTEAPSNTSSVSATTEKTTTPQPDHEEANKRKAKTQSPITLRIIPQSRLRRKKAKTMEKLPKQMNEENKIPISVTSEQRNFKPMIHLLASETDKLS
;
A
#
# COMPACT_ATOMS: atom_id res chain seq x y z
N MET A 1 -5.87 13.93 57.02
CA MET A 1 -5.60 12.77 56.16
C MET A 1 -6.77 12.66 55.19
N VAL A 2 -6.55 12.99 53.91
CA VAL A 2 -7.53 12.77 52.83
C VAL A 2 -6.97 11.65 51.96
N PRO A 3 -7.68 10.52 51.78
CA PRO A 3 -7.20 9.44 50.95
C PRO A 3 -7.22 9.91 49.50
N ARG A 4 -6.06 9.84 48.86
CA ARG A 4 -5.88 10.26 47.48
C ARG A 4 -6.19 9.04 46.61
N GLU A 5 -7.48 8.82 46.37
CA GLU A 5 -7.96 7.77 45.47
C GLU A 5 -7.47 8.06 44.05
N LEU A 6 -6.53 7.24 43.58
CA LEU A 6 -6.04 7.27 42.21
C LEU A 6 -7.06 6.53 41.33
N PHE A 7 -8.05 7.25 40.81
CA PHE A 7 -8.94 6.74 39.78
C PHE A 7 -8.12 6.51 38.49
N ILE A 8 -7.73 5.25 38.26
CA ILE A 8 -7.17 4.80 36.98
C ILE A 8 -8.32 4.82 35.97
N LEU A 9 -8.41 5.89 35.18
CA LEU A 9 -9.27 5.94 34.01
C LEU A 9 -8.68 5.02 32.94
N LEU A 10 -9.11 3.75 32.93
CA LEU A 10 -8.81 2.82 31.85
C LEU A 10 -9.56 3.32 30.59
N PRO A 11 -8.86 3.76 29.52
CA PRO A 11 -9.54 4.18 28.31
C PRO A 11 -10.25 2.96 27.71
N ILE A 12 -11.57 3.01 27.68
CA ILE A 12 -12.38 2.06 26.91
C ILE A 12 -12.14 2.40 25.45
N PHE A 13 -11.24 1.67 24.79
CA PHE A 13 -11.09 1.74 23.34
C PHE A 13 -12.35 1.13 22.72
N LEU A 14 -13.31 1.99 22.39
CA LEU A 14 -14.44 1.61 21.55
C LEU A 14 -13.88 1.32 20.16
N VAL A 15 -13.79 0.03 19.80
CA VAL A 15 -13.49 -0.37 18.42
C VAL A 15 -14.67 0.06 17.56
N HIS A 16 -14.50 1.12 16.78
CA HIS A 16 -15.47 1.53 15.79
C HIS A 16 -15.17 0.79 14.48
N ALA A 17 -16.20 0.28 13.84
CA ALA A 17 -16.11 -0.31 12.51
C ALA A 17 -16.75 0.68 11.52
N LYS A 18 -16.14 0.86 10.35
CA LYS A 18 -16.61 1.81 9.35
C LYS A 18 -16.86 1.14 8.00
N VAL A 19 -17.97 1.49 7.36
CA VAL A 19 -18.18 1.22 5.94
C VAL A 19 -18.08 2.55 5.23
N TYR A 20 -17.03 2.72 4.42
CA TYR A 20 -16.81 3.97 3.70
C TYR A 20 -17.74 4.10 2.50
N GLU A 21 -18.17 5.33 2.22
CA GLU A 21 -18.67 5.69 0.89
C GLU A 21 -17.51 5.75 -0.12
N ARG A 22 -17.76 5.38 -1.38
CA ARG A 22 -16.69 5.28 -2.41
C ARG A 22 -15.84 6.55 -2.55
N CYS A 23 -16.47 7.72 -2.62
CA CYS A 23 -15.75 8.99 -2.76
C CYS A 23 -15.22 9.54 -1.44
N GLU A 24 -15.71 9.04 -0.30
CA GLU A 24 -15.11 9.30 1.00
C GLU A 24 -13.77 8.55 1.10
N LEU A 25 -13.77 7.25 0.82
CA LEU A 25 -12.55 6.44 0.81
C LEU A 25 -11.52 6.94 -0.22
N ALA A 26 -11.99 7.39 -1.39
CA ALA A 26 -11.12 7.98 -2.40
C ALA A 26 -10.33 9.18 -1.88
N ARG A 27 -10.97 10.01 -1.04
CA ARG A 27 -10.34 11.18 -0.43
C ARG A 27 -9.40 10.78 0.70
N GLU A 28 -9.84 9.88 1.58
CA GLU A 28 -9.02 9.32 2.67
C GLU A 28 -7.70 8.77 2.14
N LEU A 29 -7.77 7.85 1.16
CA LEU A 29 -6.59 7.23 0.57
C LEU A 29 -5.68 8.25 -0.11
N LEU A 30 -6.24 9.26 -0.78
CA LEU A 30 -5.46 10.24 -1.53
C LEU A 30 -4.80 11.29 -0.63
N GLU A 31 -5.53 11.79 0.36
CA GLU A 31 -5.17 13.01 1.10
C GLU A 31 -4.56 12.72 2.45
N VAL A 32 -5.08 11.73 3.18
CA VAL A 32 -4.58 11.34 4.49
C VAL A 32 -3.41 10.39 4.30
N HIS A 33 -3.61 9.34 3.52
CA HIS A 33 -2.58 8.33 3.37
C HIS A 33 -1.60 8.61 2.24
N GLU A 34 -1.86 9.54 1.31
CA GLU A 34 -0.98 9.86 0.16
C GLU A 34 -0.82 8.72 -0.87
N ILE A 35 -1.88 7.94 -1.13
CA ILE A 35 -1.92 7.02 -2.27
C ILE A 35 -1.91 7.82 -3.57
N SER A 36 -1.03 7.43 -4.50
CA SER A 36 -0.88 8.18 -5.75
C SER A 36 -2.18 8.23 -6.56
N LYS A 37 -2.48 9.39 -7.16
CA LYS A 37 -3.68 9.57 -8.01
C LYS A 37 -3.80 8.52 -9.12
N GLN A 38 -2.67 8.01 -9.62
CA GLN A 38 -2.63 6.99 -10.67
C GLN A 38 -3.08 5.61 -10.17
N GLN A 39 -2.78 5.27 -8.91
CA GLN A 39 -3.14 3.98 -8.31
C GLN A 39 -4.52 3.99 -7.66
N LEU A 40 -4.99 5.16 -7.25
CA LEU A 40 -6.26 5.36 -6.55
C LEU A 40 -7.47 4.62 -7.17
N PRO A 41 -7.76 4.70 -8.50
CA PRO A 41 -8.90 4.00 -9.06
C PRO A 41 -8.77 2.47 -8.96
N THR A 42 -7.55 1.93 -9.10
CA THR A 42 -7.29 0.49 -8.96
C THR A 42 -7.49 0.03 -7.51
N TRP A 43 -7.00 0.81 -6.54
CA TRP A 43 -7.25 0.54 -5.12
C TRP A 43 -8.75 0.52 -4.80
N LEU A 44 -9.51 1.53 -5.24
CA LEU A 44 -10.96 1.56 -5.01
C LEU A 44 -11.70 0.38 -5.66
N CYS A 45 -11.22 -0.11 -6.80
CA CYS A 45 -11.76 -1.33 -7.38
C CYS A 45 -11.47 -2.55 -6.49
N ILE A 46 -10.21 -2.75 -6.08
CA ILE A 46 -9.82 -3.88 -5.23
C ILE A 46 -10.63 -3.87 -3.93
N LEU A 47 -10.66 -2.73 -3.23
CA LEU A 47 -11.34 -2.58 -1.95
C LEU A 47 -12.87 -2.80 -2.05
N ASN A 48 -13.47 -2.49 -3.21
CA ASN A 48 -14.87 -2.81 -3.45
C ASN A 48 -15.11 -4.33 -3.50
N TYR A 49 -14.26 -5.05 -4.25
CA TYR A 49 -14.43 -6.50 -4.43
C TYR A 49 -13.94 -7.32 -3.24
N GLU A 50 -12.96 -6.84 -2.49
CA GLU A 50 -12.42 -7.52 -1.31
C GLU A 50 -13.36 -7.38 -0.10
N SER A 51 -13.83 -6.16 0.21
CA SER A 51 -14.51 -5.87 1.47
C SER A 51 -15.78 -5.03 1.35
N HIS A 52 -16.17 -4.61 0.15
CA HIS A 52 -17.23 -3.61 -0.05
C HIS A 52 -17.01 -2.35 0.79
N TYR A 53 -15.74 -1.92 0.90
CA TYR A 53 -15.31 -0.77 1.70
C TYR A 53 -15.57 -0.87 3.21
N ASN A 54 -15.83 -2.08 3.73
CA ASN A 54 -16.03 -2.32 5.16
C ASN A 54 -14.69 -2.59 5.86
N THR A 55 -14.29 -1.71 6.78
CA THR A 55 -13.05 -1.88 7.54
C THR A 55 -13.09 -3.08 8.48
N SER A 56 -14.26 -3.50 8.97
CA SER A 56 -14.36 -4.69 9.84
C SER A 56 -14.59 -6.00 9.08
N ALA A 57 -14.35 -6.04 7.77
CA ALA A 57 -14.54 -7.25 6.97
C ALA A 57 -13.61 -8.37 7.46
N HIS A 58 -14.15 -9.59 7.57
CA HIS A 58 -13.38 -10.75 8.00
C HIS A 58 -13.86 -11.99 7.26
N ASN A 59 -13.01 -12.52 6.40
CA ASN A 59 -13.25 -13.78 5.72
C ASN A 59 -12.66 -14.93 6.53
N LYS A 60 -13.50 -15.54 7.38
CA LYS A 60 -13.11 -16.70 8.20
C LYS A 60 -12.66 -17.92 7.38
N GLY A 61 -13.02 -17.99 6.10
CA GLY A 61 -12.66 -19.11 5.23
C GLY A 61 -11.22 -19.01 4.74
N SER A 62 -10.75 -17.81 4.39
CA SER A 62 -9.38 -17.57 3.91
C SER A 62 -8.44 -17.00 4.98
N GLY A 63 -8.97 -16.50 6.10
CA GLY A 63 -8.19 -15.84 7.15
C GLY A 63 -7.78 -14.42 6.77
N ASP A 64 -8.60 -13.73 5.97
CA ASP A 64 -8.31 -12.37 5.50
C ASP A 64 -9.08 -11.31 6.30
N HIS A 65 -8.39 -10.23 6.67
CA HIS A 65 -8.88 -9.22 7.60
C HIS A 65 -8.89 -7.83 6.97
N GLY A 66 -9.88 -7.05 7.38
CA GLY A 66 -9.86 -5.62 7.17
C GLY A 66 -10.32 -5.16 5.80
N LEU A 67 -10.19 -3.86 5.61
CA LEU A 67 -10.52 -3.17 4.36
C LEU A 67 -9.79 -3.79 3.16
N PHE A 68 -8.52 -4.16 3.34
CA PHE A 68 -7.63 -4.69 2.30
C PHE A 68 -7.61 -6.22 2.20
N GLN A 69 -8.40 -6.93 3.01
CA GLN A 69 -8.39 -8.40 3.10
C GLN A 69 -6.96 -8.97 3.22
N ILE A 70 -6.25 -8.50 4.24
CA ILE A 70 -4.87 -8.89 4.54
C ILE A 70 -4.85 -10.24 5.26
N SER A 71 -4.09 -11.19 4.72
CA SER A 71 -4.03 -12.56 5.23
C SER A 71 -3.28 -12.69 6.57
N GLU A 72 -3.93 -13.31 7.55
CA GLU A 72 -3.37 -13.69 8.85
C GLU A 72 -2.22 -14.70 8.74
N LEU A 73 -2.16 -15.47 7.66
CA LEU A 73 -1.14 -16.51 7.50
C LEU A 73 0.27 -15.94 7.31
N PHE A 74 0.37 -14.70 6.83
CA PHE A 74 1.66 -14.12 6.42
C PHE A 74 1.90 -12.71 7.00
N TRP A 75 0.85 -11.87 7.07
CA TRP A 75 1.02 -10.43 7.21
C TRP A 75 0.72 -9.91 8.61
N CYS A 76 -0.46 -10.23 9.16
CA CYS A 76 -0.87 -9.80 10.49
C CYS A 76 -0.82 -10.95 11.50
N SER A 77 -0.71 -10.60 12.78
CA SER A 77 -0.58 -11.58 13.86
C SER A 77 -1.92 -11.87 14.55
N PRO A 78 -2.18 -13.12 14.97
CA PRO A 78 -1.42 -14.35 14.73
C PRO A 78 -1.91 -15.14 13.48
N PRO A 79 -1.07 -15.97 12.81
CA PRO A 79 0.35 -16.22 13.07
C PRO A 79 1.32 -15.32 12.28
N GLY A 80 0.83 -14.53 11.30
CA GLY A 80 1.65 -13.71 10.43
C GLY A 80 2.39 -12.60 11.20
N MET A 81 3.57 -12.24 10.71
CA MET A 81 4.41 -11.24 11.39
C MET A 81 4.97 -10.19 10.41
N ALA A 82 4.71 -10.33 9.11
CA ALA A 82 5.38 -9.51 8.11
C ALA A 82 4.99 -8.03 8.20
N CYS A 83 3.82 -7.66 8.69
CA CYS A 83 3.45 -6.26 8.92
C CYS A 83 3.71 -5.77 10.34
N GLY A 84 3.88 -6.67 11.31
CA GLY A 84 4.10 -6.30 12.72
C GLY A 84 2.89 -5.67 13.40
N THR A 85 1.68 -5.92 12.89
CA THR A 85 0.39 -5.47 13.45
C THR A 85 -0.49 -6.68 13.83
N SER A 86 -1.45 -6.50 14.74
CA SER A 86 -2.48 -7.50 15.03
C SER A 86 -3.49 -7.57 13.90
N CYS A 87 -4.07 -8.74 13.63
CA CYS A 87 -5.18 -8.86 12.69
C CYS A 87 -6.46 -8.17 13.22
N ASP A 88 -6.55 -7.91 14.52
CA ASP A 88 -7.64 -7.13 15.10
C ASP A 88 -7.49 -5.63 14.86
N ASP A 89 -6.26 -5.13 14.79
CA ASP A 89 -5.99 -3.71 14.50
C ASP A 89 -6.44 -3.37 13.07
N LEU A 90 -6.25 -4.30 12.12
CA LEU A 90 -6.73 -4.17 10.74
C LEU A 90 -8.26 -4.14 10.56
N LYS A 91 -9.05 -4.23 11.64
CA LYS A 91 -10.53 -4.27 11.58
C LYS A 91 -11.22 -3.10 12.28
N ASN A 92 -10.44 -2.12 12.75
CA ASN A 92 -10.98 -0.90 13.35
C ASN A 92 -11.31 0.15 12.25
N ASP A 93 -11.61 1.38 12.61
CA ASP A 93 -11.96 2.47 11.69
C ASP A 93 -10.76 3.30 11.20
N ASP A 94 -9.65 3.28 11.93
CA ASP A 94 -8.37 3.89 11.58
C ASP A 94 -7.57 2.94 10.66
N ILE A 95 -7.51 3.29 9.37
CA ILE A 95 -6.89 2.44 8.35
C ILE A 95 -5.40 2.75 8.13
N GLU A 96 -4.73 3.49 9.02
CA GLU A 96 -3.31 3.83 8.84
C GLU A 96 -2.43 2.57 8.82
N ASP A 97 -2.62 1.63 9.76
CA ASP A 97 -1.84 0.39 9.81
C ASP A 97 -2.21 -0.56 8.65
N ASP A 98 -3.49 -0.61 8.26
CA ASP A 98 -3.94 -1.25 7.02
C ASP A 98 -3.16 -0.76 5.79
N VAL A 99 -3.12 0.56 5.58
CA VAL A 99 -2.50 1.16 4.39
C VAL A 99 -0.99 0.95 4.42
N ILE A 100 -0.34 1.05 5.59
CA ILE A 100 1.08 0.74 5.76
C ILE A 100 1.36 -0.72 5.35
N CYS A 101 0.54 -1.66 5.82
CA CYS A 101 0.69 -3.07 5.49
C CYS A 101 0.45 -3.32 4.00
N ALA A 102 -0.63 -2.79 3.42
CA ALA A 102 -0.95 -2.92 2.00
C ALA A 102 0.17 -2.37 1.10
N ARG A 103 0.82 -1.26 1.47
CA ARG A 103 1.99 -0.72 0.77
C ARG A 103 3.19 -1.64 0.83
N ARG A 104 3.40 -2.32 1.96
CA ARG A 104 4.47 -3.32 2.09
C ARG A 104 4.19 -4.51 1.15
N ILE A 105 2.96 -5.01 1.15
CA ILE A 105 2.49 -6.09 0.27
C ILE A 105 2.68 -5.71 -1.20
N TYR A 106 2.21 -4.52 -1.59
CA TYR A 106 2.35 -3.98 -2.94
C TYR A 106 3.82 -3.92 -3.36
N ARG A 107 4.70 -3.36 -2.53
CA ARG A 107 6.14 -3.24 -2.83
C ARG A 107 6.82 -4.60 -2.95
N GLN A 108 6.41 -5.58 -2.15
CA GLN A 108 6.92 -6.95 -2.27
C GLN A 108 6.51 -7.56 -3.61
N HIS A 109 5.22 -7.51 -3.97
CA HIS A 109 4.72 -8.10 -5.21
C HIS A 109 5.17 -7.36 -6.47
N GLN A 110 5.41 -6.05 -6.36
CA GLN A 110 6.03 -5.24 -7.41
C GLN A 110 7.43 -5.77 -7.76
N ARG A 111 8.21 -6.18 -6.76
CA ARG A 111 9.54 -6.77 -6.98
C ARG A 111 9.47 -8.19 -7.54
N LEU A 112 8.49 -8.98 -7.08
CA LEU A 112 8.36 -10.39 -7.46
C LEU A 112 7.75 -10.60 -8.85
N THR A 113 6.77 -9.78 -9.22
CA THR A 113 5.92 -10.03 -10.41
C THR A 113 5.94 -8.89 -11.42
N GLY A 114 6.52 -7.74 -11.09
CA GLY A 114 6.50 -6.54 -11.93
C GLY A 114 5.20 -5.71 -11.83
N ASP A 115 4.20 -6.17 -11.08
CA ASP A 115 2.97 -5.42 -10.79
C ASP A 115 2.55 -5.68 -9.33
N GLY A 116 2.58 -4.62 -8.50
CA GLY A 116 2.28 -4.74 -7.08
C GLY A 116 0.85 -5.16 -6.75
N PHE A 117 -0.11 -4.92 -7.66
CA PHE A 117 -1.51 -5.29 -7.44
C PHE A 117 -1.77 -6.80 -7.59
N ASN A 118 -0.81 -7.57 -8.10
CA ASN A 118 -0.89 -9.03 -8.18
C ASN A 118 -0.98 -9.74 -6.82
N ALA A 119 -0.82 -9.01 -5.71
CA ALA A 119 -1.02 -9.57 -4.38
C ALA A 119 -2.50 -9.87 -4.06
N TRP A 120 -3.44 -9.20 -4.73
CA TRP A 120 -4.88 -9.36 -4.51
C TRP A 120 -5.50 -10.22 -5.60
N VAL A 121 -6.19 -11.31 -5.20
CA VAL A 121 -6.75 -12.29 -6.14
C VAL A 121 -7.79 -11.65 -7.07
N VAL A 122 -8.57 -10.69 -6.54
CA VAL A 122 -9.59 -9.97 -7.32
C VAL A 122 -9.01 -9.11 -8.43
N TYR A 123 -7.73 -8.71 -8.35
CA TYR A 123 -7.14 -7.73 -9.25
C TYR A 123 -7.16 -8.18 -10.71
N GLN A 124 -6.68 -9.39 -10.99
CA GLN A 124 -6.60 -9.90 -12.37
C GLN A 124 -7.97 -10.00 -13.04
N GLN A 125 -8.99 -10.38 -12.27
CA GLN A 125 -10.33 -10.64 -12.79
C GLN A 125 -11.18 -9.37 -12.91
N HIS A 126 -11.03 -8.43 -11.98
CA HIS A 126 -11.94 -7.29 -11.86
C HIS A 126 -11.28 -5.93 -12.07
N CYS A 127 -10.00 -5.77 -11.75
CA CYS A 127 -9.39 -4.44 -11.56
C CYS A 127 -8.17 -4.15 -12.45
N LYS A 128 -7.79 -5.07 -13.34
CA LYS A 128 -6.66 -4.89 -14.26
C LYS A 128 -6.95 -3.94 -15.42
N ASN A 129 -8.21 -3.87 -15.87
CA ASN A 129 -8.60 -3.01 -16.97
C ASN A 129 -8.64 -1.55 -16.51
N LYS A 130 -7.77 -0.71 -17.10
CA LYS A 130 -7.63 0.71 -16.75
C LYS A 130 -8.90 1.54 -17.01
N ASP A 131 -9.61 1.25 -18.08
CA ASP A 131 -10.84 1.96 -18.43
C ASP A 131 -11.98 1.59 -17.47
N HIS A 132 -12.01 0.32 -17.04
CA HIS A 132 -12.97 -0.14 -16.03
C HIS A 132 -12.74 0.55 -14.68
N VAL A 133 -11.50 0.56 -14.18
CA VAL A 133 -11.20 1.15 -12.86
C VAL A 133 -11.40 2.67 -12.84
N ALA A 134 -11.30 3.36 -13.97
CA ALA A 134 -11.57 4.79 -14.06
C ALA A 134 -13.01 5.15 -13.59
N SER A 135 -13.97 4.23 -13.75
CA SER A 135 -15.34 4.42 -13.28
C SER A 135 -15.45 4.55 -11.75
N PHE A 136 -14.50 4.00 -10.99
CA PHE A 136 -14.48 4.08 -9.53
C PHE A 136 -14.15 5.48 -8.99
N LEU A 137 -13.72 6.41 -9.84
CA LEU A 137 -13.57 7.83 -9.51
C LEU A 137 -14.67 8.71 -10.08
N LYS A 138 -15.59 8.15 -10.87
CA LYS A 138 -16.67 8.92 -11.49
C LYS A 138 -17.54 9.57 -10.40
N GLY A 139 -17.74 10.88 -10.51
CA GLY A 139 -18.53 11.67 -9.55
C GLY A 139 -17.82 12.01 -8.24
N CYS A 140 -16.55 11.62 -8.04
CA CYS A 140 -15.78 12.07 -6.88
C CYS A 140 -15.15 13.43 -7.16
N ASP A 141 -15.42 14.41 -6.30
CA ASP A 141 -14.74 15.71 -6.35
C ASP A 141 -13.43 15.65 -5.54
N LEU A 142 -12.36 15.24 -6.22
CA LEU A 142 -11.00 15.17 -5.66
C LEU A 142 -10.19 16.45 -5.89
N THR A 143 -10.86 17.53 -6.30
CA THR A 143 -10.20 18.81 -6.66
C THR A 143 -10.36 19.90 -5.62
N LYS A 144 -11.38 19.81 -4.75
CA LYS A 144 -11.77 20.89 -3.83
C LYS A 144 -11.05 20.95 -2.48
N LEU A 145 -10.13 20.05 -2.17
CA LEU A 145 -9.76 19.80 -0.77
C LEU A 145 -8.41 20.38 -0.34
N LYS A 146 -7.83 21.28 -1.14
CA LYS A 146 -6.71 22.11 -0.68
C LYS A 146 -7.13 23.26 0.24
N THR A 147 -8.44 23.47 0.49
CA THR A 147 -8.91 24.71 1.12
C THR A 147 -10.18 24.55 1.95
N GLU A 148 -10.24 23.66 2.95
CA GLU A 148 -11.27 23.81 4.01
C GLU A 148 -10.71 23.40 5.39
N ALA A 149 -10.08 24.35 6.06
CA ALA A 149 -10.11 24.46 7.53
C ALA A 149 -11.46 25.10 7.93
N PRO A 150 -12.02 24.81 9.12
CA PRO A 150 -13.42 25.10 9.42
C PRO A 150 -13.71 26.61 9.42
N SER A 151 -14.67 27.00 8.58
CA SER A 151 -15.21 28.35 8.50
C SER A 151 -16.07 28.66 9.74
N ASN A 152 -15.66 29.65 10.52
CA ASN A 152 -16.57 30.39 11.39
C ASN A 152 -16.69 31.82 10.86
N THR A 153 -17.93 32.18 10.53
CA THR A 153 -18.39 33.49 10.08
C THR A 153 -18.32 34.51 11.21
N SER A 154 -17.71 35.68 10.98
CA SER A 154 -18.38 36.99 11.05
C SER A 154 -17.39 38.14 10.89
N SER A 155 -17.75 39.00 9.95
CA SER A 155 -17.23 40.32 9.65
C SER A 155 -17.27 41.29 10.84
N VAL A 156 -16.14 41.95 11.12
CA VAL A 156 -16.13 43.31 11.68
C VAL A 156 -14.99 44.10 11.01
N SER A 157 -15.35 45.27 10.49
CA SER A 157 -14.51 46.25 9.81
C SER A 157 -13.75 47.18 10.77
N ALA A 158 -12.73 47.83 10.21
CA ALA A 158 -12.01 49.02 10.70
C ALA A 158 -10.86 48.70 11.70
N THR A 159 -9.71 49.38 11.74
CA THR A 159 -9.28 50.66 11.17
C THR A 159 -7.74 50.70 11.09
N THR A 160 -7.25 51.56 10.22
CA THR A 160 -5.89 52.07 10.02
C THR A 160 -5.06 52.31 11.29
N GLU A 161 -3.78 51.91 11.29
CA GLU A 161 -2.72 52.77 11.85
C GLU A 161 -1.33 52.46 11.27
N LYS A 162 -0.61 53.55 11.03
CA LYS A 162 0.65 53.71 10.31
C LYS A 162 1.70 54.07 11.37
N THR A 163 2.81 53.34 11.50
CA THR A 163 4.00 53.83 12.21
C THR A 163 5.28 53.18 11.68
N THR A 164 6.29 54.04 11.64
CA THR A 164 7.53 54.08 10.84
C THR A 164 8.67 53.19 11.34
N THR A 165 9.53 52.80 10.37
CA THR A 165 10.86 52.15 10.37
C THR A 165 11.86 52.70 11.44
N PRO A 166 12.95 51.98 11.83
CA PRO A 166 14.16 51.85 10.99
C PRO A 166 14.84 50.45 10.98
N GLN A 167 15.40 50.10 9.82
CA GLN A 167 16.40 49.05 9.57
C GLN A 167 17.76 49.47 10.16
N PRO A 168 18.65 48.52 10.49
CA PRO A 168 19.93 48.57 9.79
C PRO A 168 20.36 47.23 9.21
N ASP A 169 21.08 47.40 8.11
CA ASP A 169 21.74 46.43 7.26
C ASP A 169 22.75 45.60 8.04
N HIS A 170 22.90 44.32 7.67
CA HIS A 170 24.22 43.71 7.47
C HIS A 170 24.10 42.48 6.56
N GLU A 171 24.52 42.71 5.33
CA GLU A 171 24.93 41.73 4.34
C GLU A 171 26.21 41.02 4.82
N GLU A 172 26.24 39.67 4.78
CA GLU A 172 27.45 38.98 4.32
C GLU A 172 27.16 37.56 3.83
N ALA A 173 27.41 37.35 2.54
CA ALA A 173 27.51 36.06 1.89
C ALA A 173 28.82 35.37 2.30
N ASN A 174 28.79 34.06 2.58
CA ASN A 174 30.03 33.26 2.57
C ASN A 174 29.87 31.93 1.84
N LYS A 175 30.24 31.98 0.56
CA LYS A 175 30.74 30.86 -0.25
C LYS A 175 32.01 30.29 0.36
N ARG A 176 32.04 29.00 0.71
CA ARG A 176 33.27 28.19 0.76
C ARG A 176 32.98 26.81 0.17
N LYS A 177 33.30 26.63 -1.11
CA LYS A 177 34.56 26.09 -1.66
C LYS A 177 34.65 24.57 -1.51
N ALA A 178 34.29 23.92 -2.61
CA ALA A 178 34.70 22.57 -2.95
C ALA A 178 36.22 22.40 -2.83
N LYS A 179 36.66 21.28 -2.25
CA LYS A 179 38.06 20.87 -2.20
C LYS A 179 38.22 19.57 -2.98
N THR A 180 38.92 19.69 -4.10
CA THR A 180 39.43 18.61 -4.95
C THR A 180 40.79 18.14 -4.43
N GLN A 181 41.01 16.82 -4.41
CA GLN A 181 42.28 16.11 -4.69
C GLN A 181 42.03 14.60 -4.51
N SER A 182 41.85 13.81 -5.57
CA SER A 182 42.85 13.15 -6.45
C SER A 182 43.07 11.66 -6.08
N PRO A 183 43.46 10.79 -7.02
CA PRO A 183 42.69 9.61 -7.39
C PRO A 183 43.15 8.31 -6.72
N ILE A 184 42.20 7.43 -6.42
CA ILE A 184 42.49 6.04 -6.04
C ILE A 184 42.58 5.20 -7.32
N THR A 185 43.78 4.69 -7.56
CA THR A 185 44.18 3.80 -8.66
C THR A 185 43.31 2.55 -8.74
N LEU A 186 42.72 2.35 -9.92
CA LEU A 186 41.98 1.15 -10.33
C LEU A 186 42.97 -0.03 -10.49
N ARG A 187 42.90 -1.03 -9.60
CA ARG A 187 43.59 -2.32 -9.81
C ARG A 187 42.72 -3.22 -10.68
N ILE A 188 43.12 -3.36 -11.93
CA ILE A 188 42.57 -4.31 -12.89
C ILE A 188 43.06 -5.72 -12.51
N ILE A 189 42.13 -6.62 -12.14
CA ILE A 189 42.39 -8.04 -11.94
C ILE A 189 42.22 -8.75 -13.30
N PRO A 190 43.17 -9.60 -13.74
CA PRO A 190 43.06 -10.32 -15.01
C PRO A 190 41.88 -11.30 -14.99
N GLN A 191 41.02 -11.23 -16.01
CA GLN A 191 39.98 -12.23 -16.25
C GLN A 191 40.61 -13.55 -16.69
N SER A 192 40.64 -14.53 -15.80
CA SER A 192 40.88 -15.92 -16.15
C SER A 192 39.61 -16.54 -16.75
N ARG A 193 39.77 -17.08 -17.96
CA ARG A 193 38.74 -17.77 -18.75
C ARG A 193 38.18 -18.97 -17.98
N LEU A 194 36.91 -18.92 -17.56
CA LEU A 194 36.13 -20.14 -17.33
C LEU A 194 35.19 -20.39 -18.51
N ARG A 195 35.37 -21.59 -19.06
CA ARG A 195 34.82 -22.08 -20.33
C ARG A 195 33.30 -22.16 -20.30
N ARG A 196 32.66 -21.62 -21.34
CA ARG A 196 31.27 -21.91 -21.73
C ARG A 196 31.12 -23.43 -21.92
N LYS A 197 30.36 -24.09 -21.05
CA LYS A 197 29.82 -25.43 -21.34
C LYS A 197 28.58 -25.23 -22.22
N LYS A 198 28.61 -25.82 -23.42
CA LYS A 198 27.50 -25.84 -24.38
C LYS A 198 26.28 -26.50 -23.73
N ALA A 199 25.14 -25.80 -23.73
CA ALA A 199 23.84 -26.41 -23.49
C ALA A 199 23.48 -27.30 -24.68
N LYS A 200 23.11 -28.56 -24.40
CA LYS A 200 22.62 -29.52 -25.40
C LYS A 200 21.15 -29.23 -25.70
N THR A 201 20.86 -29.19 -26.99
CA THR A 201 19.54 -29.29 -27.62
C THR A 201 18.83 -30.59 -27.21
N MET A 202 17.57 -30.48 -26.78
CA MET A 202 16.54 -31.53 -26.74
C MET A 202 15.22 -30.78 -27.02
N GLU A 203 14.78 -30.75 -28.26
CA GLU A 203 13.76 -31.63 -28.85
C GLU A 203 12.34 -31.09 -28.62
N LYS A 204 11.62 -30.97 -29.74
CA LYS A 204 10.36 -30.26 -29.97
C LYS A 204 9.36 -31.27 -30.51
N LEU A 205 8.18 -31.43 -29.90
CA LEU A 205 6.92 -31.81 -30.56
C LEU A 205 5.75 -31.97 -29.56
N PRO A 206 4.46 -31.91 -29.99
CA PRO A 206 3.79 -30.95 -30.88
C PRO A 206 2.67 -30.16 -30.17
N LYS A 207 2.13 -29.16 -30.90
CA LYS A 207 0.88 -28.46 -30.60
C LYS A 207 -0.35 -29.24 -31.06
N GLN A 208 -1.46 -28.85 -30.43
CA GLN A 208 -2.86 -28.81 -30.87
C GLN A 208 -3.77 -29.86 -30.26
N MET A 209 -4.83 -29.38 -29.61
CA MET A 209 -6.22 -29.68 -30.01
C MET A 209 -7.19 -28.60 -29.45
N ASN A 210 -7.71 -27.82 -30.40
CA ASN A 210 -9.05 -27.22 -30.58
C ASN A 210 -10.05 -26.95 -29.44
N GLU A 211 -10.70 -25.82 -29.69
CA GLU A 211 -11.84 -25.10 -29.11
C GLU A 211 -13.19 -25.81 -29.31
N GLU A 212 -14.02 -25.87 -28.27
CA GLU A 212 -15.48 -25.87 -28.39
C GLU A 212 -16.20 -25.43 -27.09
N ASN A 213 -17.19 -24.56 -27.25
CA ASN A 213 -18.01 -23.88 -26.25
C ASN A 213 -18.73 -24.80 -25.24
N LYS A 214 -18.67 -24.49 -23.94
CA LYS A 214 -19.85 -24.39 -23.05
C LYS A 214 -19.54 -23.80 -21.66
N ILE A 215 -20.24 -22.75 -21.29
CA ILE A 215 -20.44 -22.33 -19.89
C ILE A 215 -21.38 -23.37 -19.24
N PRO A 216 -20.98 -23.94 -18.08
CA PRO A 216 -21.79 -23.73 -16.88
C PRO A 216 -20.92 -23.41 -15.66
N ILE A 217 -21.39 -22.42 -14.89
CA ILE A 217 -20.88 -22.04 -13.57
C ILE A 217 -20.85 -23.29 -12.69
N SER A 218 -19.66 -23.84 -12.51
CA SER A 218 -19.35 -24.84 -11.50
C SER A 218 -17.98 -24.49 -10.96
N VAL A 219 -17.91 -24.29 -9.65
CA VAL A 219 -16.70 -23.98 -8.89
C VAL A 219 -15.78 -25.20 -9.02
N THR A 220 -14.97 -25.25 -10.07
CA THR A 220 -13.97 -26.29 -10.24
C THR A 220 -12.76 -25.95 -9.38
N SER A 221 -12.19 -27.00 -8.82
CA SER A 221 -11.11 -27.05 -7.85
C SER A 221 -9.76 -26.48 -8.30
N GLU A 222 -9.75 -25.62 -9.31
CA GLU A 222 -8.57 -25.08 -9.99
C GLU A 222 -8.07 -23.75 -9.38
N GLN A 223 -8.83 -23.15 -8.46
CA GLN A 223 -8.35 -22.04 -7.63
C GLN A 223 -7.56 -22.48 -6.39
N ARG A 224 -7.43 -23.79 -6.12
CA ARG A 224 -6.48 -24.29 -5.11
C ARG A 224 -5.02 -24.24 -5.55
N ASN A 225 -4.75 -23.84 -6.80
CA ASN A 225 -3.39 -23.79 -7.37
C ASN A 225 -2.86 -22.38 -7.60
N PHE A 226 -3.54 -21.33 -7.13
CA PHE A 226 -2.85 -20.07 -6.83
C PHE A 226 -2.10 -20.27 -5.51
N LYS A 227 -1.02 -21.06 -5.58
CA LYS A 227 0.01 -21.04 -4.55
C LYS A 227 0.42 -19.57 -4.44
N PRO A 228 0.24 -18.89 -3.30
CA PRO A 228 0.79 -17.56 -3.15
C PRO A 228 2.27 -17.69 -3.49
N MET A 229 2.77 -16.77 -4.32
CA MET A 229 4.18 -16.64 -4.68
C MET A 229 5.02 -16.21 -3.44
N ILE A 230 4.69 -16.75 -2.27
CA ILE A 230 5.36 -16.64 -0.98
C ILE A 230 6.07 -17.95 -0.64
N HIS A 231 5.71 -19.07 -1.29
CA HIS A 231 6.36 -20.35 -1.04
C HIS A 231 7.78 -20.47 -1.64
N LEU A 232 8.24 -19.45 -2.37
CA LEU A 232 9.61 -19.37 -2.89
C LEU A 232 10.61 -18.79 -1.87
N LEU A 233 10.14 -18.19 -0.76
CA LEU A 233 11.02 -17.49 0.19
C LEU A 233 11.28 -18.25 1.50
N ALA A 234 10.56 -19.34 1.78
CA ALA A 234 10.84 -20.18 2.94
C ALA A 234 12.10 -21.06 2.76
N SER A 235 12.64 -21.20 1.53
CA SER A 235 13.83 -22.04 1.29
C SER A 235 15.16 -21.29 1.31
N GLU A 236 15.14 -19.97 1.49
CA GLU A 236 16.35 -19.14 1.38
C GLU A 236 16.88 -18.67 2.74
N THR A 237 16.11 -18.87 3.82
CA THR A 237 16.55 -18.64 5.21
C THR A 237 17.30 -19.81 5.83
N ASP A 238 17.22 -21.02 5.25
CA ASP A 238 17.89 -22.23 5.75
C ASP A 238 19.33 -22.41 5.22
N LYS A 239 19.84 -21.48 4.41
CA LYS A 239 21.21 -21.56 3.84
C LYS A 239 22.22 -20.59 4.47
N LEU A 240 21.84 -19.91 5.55
CA LEU A 240 22.73 -19.00 6.26
C LEU A 240 22.73 -19.21 7.78
N SER A 241 22.63 -20.47 8.22
CA SER A 241 22.95 -20.88 9.58
C SER A 241 23.95 -22.03 9.59
#